data_AF-A0A846BKI6-F1
#
_entry.id   AF-A0A846BKI6-F1
#
_cell.length_a   1.000
_cell.length_b   1.000
_cell.length_c   1.000
_cell.angle_alpha   90.00
_cell.angle_beta   90.00
_cell.angle_gamma   90.00
#
_symmetry.space_group_name_H-M   'P 1'
#
loop_
_entity.id
_entity.type
_entity.pdbx_description
1 polymer ?
#
loop_
_entity_poly.entity_id
_entity_poly.type
_entity_poly.pdbx_seq_one_letter_code
_entity_poly.pdbx_strand_id
1 'polypeptide(L)'
;LKQVPASFNLEETQDADSLIRLVRQWYRMWLRDPNVVDQDEYVLPEIWEHKIKLLKRRVQKLHQKILNPLQEETRLDDYVKRLVEWLRDRFKQARSQWQEPQVRMEGVVHYEGYTYIQFVLNYYVDDIRLEDGARGIRVNSDIHREIMRHLKEDCQSRGV
;
A
#
# COMPACT_ATOMS: atom_id res chain seq x y z
N LEU A 1 6.38 -23.56 43.04
CA LEU A 1 6.20 -24.15 41.69
C LEU A 1 6.19 -23.01 40.68
N LYS A 2 7.26 -22.82 39.89
CA LYS A 2 7.28 -21.82 38.81
C LYS A 2 6.35 -22.33 37.70
N GLN A 3 5.22 -21.65 37.48
CA GLN A 3 4.43 -21.88 36.27
C GLN A 3 5.29 -21.46 35.07
N VAL A 4 5.66 -22.44 34.24
CA VAL A 4 6.17 -22.18 32.89
C VAL A 4 5.03 -21.48 32.15
N PRO A 5 5.19 -20.25 31.64
CA PRO A 5 4.11 -19.62 30.91
C PRO A 5 3.80 -20.49 29.70
N ALA A 6 2.56 -20.98 29.62
CA ALA A 6 2.09 -21.76 28.49
C ALA A 6 2.40 -20.96 27.21
N SER A 7 3.16 -21.56 26.30
CA SER A 7 3.45 -20.98 24.99
C SER A 7 2.16 -20.94 24.20
N PHE A 8 1.36 -19.88 24.38
CA PHE A 8 0.20 -19.61 23.55
C PHE A 8 0.69 -19.37 22.13
N ASN A 9 0.44 -20.32 21.24
CA ASN A 9 0.66 -20.16 19.82
C ASN A 9 -0.65 -19.69 19.18
N LEU A 10 -0.59 -18.55 18.51
CA LEU A 10 -1.74 -18.05 17.77
C LEU A 10 -1.94 -18.92 16.53
N GLU A 11 -3.03 -19.68 16.50
CA GLU A 11 -3.44 -20.43 15.31
C GLU A 11 -4.18 -19.51 14.34
N GLU A 12 -3.97 -19.71 13.05
CA GLU A 12 -4.74 -19.00 12.03
C GLU A 12 -6.15 -19.60 11.97
N THR A 13 -7.15 -18.73 12.03
CA THR A 13 -8.53 -19.15 11.78
C THR A 13 -8.67 -19.58 10.33
N GLN A 14 -9.37 -20.68 10.07
CA GLN A 14 -9.77 -21.06 8.70
C GLN A 14 -10.92 -20.20 8.16
N ASP A 15 -11.40 -19.25 8.96
CA ASP A 15 -12.51 -18.39 8.65
C ASP A 15 -12.28 -17.57 7.38
N ALA A 16 -13.38 -17.45 6.65
CA ALA A 16 -13.39 -16.87 5.34
C ALA A 16 -13.00 -15.38 5.35
N ASP A 17 -13.47 -14.69 6.38
CA ASP A 17 -13.35 -13.24 6.49
C ASP A 17 -12.21 -12.83 7.43
N SER A 18 -11.33 -13.79 7.76
CA SER A 18 -10.16 -13.53 8.56
C SER A 18 -9.18 -12.58 7.85
N LEU A 19 -8.63 -11.62 8.60
CA LEU A 19 -7.71 -10.60 8.08
C LEU A 19 -6.54 -11.21 7.31
N ILE A 20 -5.93 -12.28 7.83
CA ILE A 20 -4.79 -12.95 7.19
C ILE A 20 -5.20 -13.53 5.84
N ARG A 21 -6.37 -14.18 5.76
CA ARG A 21 -6.86 -14.75 4.51
C ARG A 21 -7.22 -13.68 3.49
N LEU A 22 -7.85 -12.59 3.92
CA LEU A 22 -8.14 -11.43 3.07
C LEU A 22 -6.87 -10.78 2.52
N VAL A 23 -5.82 -10.63 3.34
CA VAL A 23 -4.51 -10.11 2.88
C VAL A 23 -3.89 -11.06 1.85
N ARG A 24 -3.95 -12.38 2.08
CA ARG A 24 -3.46 -13.37 1.12
C ARG A 24 -4.20 -13.37 -0.20
N GLN A 25 -5.52 -13.27 -0.15
CA GLN A 25 -6.33 -13.14 -1.35
C GLN A 25 -5.99 -11.85 -2.10
N TRP A 26 -5.82 -10.74 -1.39
CA TRP A 26 -5.50 -9.45 -1.96
C TRP A 26 -4.15 -9.46 -2.71
N TYR A 27 -3.06 -9.93 -2.10
CA TYR A 27 -1.78 -9.94 -2.83
C TYR A 27 -1.76 -11.00 -3.94
N ARG A 28 -2.51 -12.11 -3.82
CA ARG A 28 -2.64 -13.10 -4.92
C ARG A 28 -3.41 -12.55 -6.11
N MET A 29 -4.34 -11.62 -5.91
CA MET A 29 -4.97 -10.91 -7.02
C MET A 29 -3.96 -10.01 -7.73
N TRP A 30 -3.05 -9.37 -7.00
CA TRP A 30 -2.00 -8.54 -7.57
C TRP A 30 -1.03 -9.35 -8.45
N LEU A 31 -0.76 -10.60 -8.11
CA LEU A 31 0.02 -11.51 -8.95
C LEU A 31 -0.62 -11.82 -10.32
N ARG A 32 -1.90 -11.49 -10.52
CA ARG A 32 -2.57 -11.64 -11.81
C ARG A 32 -2.46 -10.40 -12.69
N ASP A 33 -1.78 -9.34 -12.23
CA ASP A 33 -1.54 -8.16 -13.04
C ASP A 33 -0.61 -8.53 -14.22
N PRO A 34 -1.02 -8.24 -15.47
CA PRO A 34 -0.25 -8.63 -16.66
C PRO A 34 1.13 -7.98 -16.77
N ASN A 35 1.42 -6.96 -15.95
CA ASN A 35 2.70 -6.27 -15.93
C ASN A 35 3.68 -6.83 -14.89
N VAL A 36 3.23 -7.75 -14.02
CA VAL A 36 4.08 -8.39 -13.01
C VAL A 36 5.10 -9.28 -13.72
N VAL A 37 6.38 -9.07 -13.44
CA VAL A 37 7.46 -9.89 -13.98
C VAL A 37 7.68 -11.13 -13.12
N ASP A 38 8.30 -12.17 -13.67
CA ASP A 38 8.52 -13.46 -12.97
C ASP A 38 9.21 -13.30 -11.59
N GLN A 39 10.07 -12.29 -11.43
CA GLN A 39 10.74 -12.02 -10.14
C GLN A 39 9.76 -11.51 -9.08
N ASP A 40 8.79 -10.69 -9.48
CA ASP A 40 7.78 -10.11 -8.59
C ASP A 40 6.84 -11.17 -8.01
N GLU A 41 6.70 -12.31 -8.69
CA GLU A 41 5.93 -13.47 -8.24
C GLU A 41 6.39 -13.99 -6.88
N TYR A 42 7.69 -13.85 -6.59
CA TYR A 42 8.29 -14.26 -5.31
C TYR A 42 8.39 -13.11 -4.31
N VAL A 43 8.74 -11.92 -4.79
CA VAL A 43 8.97 -10.74 -3.96
C VAL A 43 7.68 -10.30 -3.25
N LEU A 44 6.56 -10.27 -3.96
CA LEU A 44 5.30 -9.79 -3.40
C LEU A 44 4.78 -10.70 -2.27
N PRO A 45 4.69 -12.04 -2.43
CA PRO A 45 4.36 -12.95 -1.33
C PRO A 45 5.32 -12.85 -0.15
N GLU A 46 6.63 -12.74 -0.40
CA GLU A 46 7.63 -12.66 0.67
C GLU A 46 7.39 -11.43 1.57
N ILE A 47 7.17 -10.25 0.97
CA ILE A 47 6.90 -9.01 1.70
C ILE A 47 5.64 -9.16 2.56
N TRP A 48 4.55 -9.70 1.99
CA TRP A 48 3.27 -9.80 2.69
C TRP A 48 3.25 -10.88 3.76
N GLU A 49 3.86 -12.03 3.52
CA GLU A 49 4.02 -13.07 4.54
C GLU A 49 4.94 -12.62 5.67
N HIS A 50 5.97 -11.82 5.38
CA HIS A 50 6.78 -11.18 6.42
C HIS A 50 5.92 -10.23 7.30
N LYS A 51 5.09 -9.39 6.69
CA LYS A 51 4.16 -8.52 7.43
C LYS A 51 3.16 -9.32 8.27
N ILE A 52 2.60 -10.40 7.74
CA ILE A 52 1.71 -11.32 8.47
C ILE A 52 2.44 -11.94 9.67
N LYS A 53 3.69 -12.39 9.49
CA LYS A 53 4.52 -12.92 10.57
C LYS A 53 4.75 -11.88 11.69
N LEU A 54 5.00 -10.62 11.32
CA LEU A 54 5.12 -9.54 12.30
C LEU A 54 3.80 -9.26 13.03
N LEU A 55 2.67 -9.27 12.32
CA LEU A 55 1.34 -9.12 12.91
C LEU A 55 1.10 -10.20 13.97
N LYS A 56 1.28 -11.47 13.61
CA LYS A 56 1.11 -12.60 14.54
C LYS A 56 1.94 -12.43 15.81
N ARG A 57 3.23 -12.10 15.65
CA ARG A 57 4.14 -11.87 16.79
C ARG A 57 3.65 -10.74 17.70
N ARG A 58 3.13 -9.65 17.14
CA ARG A 58 2.62 -8.52 17.93
C ARG A 58 1.33 -8.87 18.66
N VAL A 59 0.38 -9.53 18.00
CA VAL A 59 -0.87 -10.00 18.61
C VAL A 59 -0.58 -11.01 19.73
N GLN A 60 0.33 -11.96 19.50
CA GLN A 60 0.73 -12.93 20.51
C GLN A 60 1.35 -12.25 21.75
N LYS A 61 2.20 -11.24 21.56
CA LYS A 61 2.75 -10.44 22.66
C LYS A 61 1.66 -9.70 23.45
N LEU A 62 0.69 -9.11 22.76
CA LEU A 62 -0.45 -8.45 23.39
C LEU A 62 -1.29 -9.44 24.19
N HIS A 63 -1.60 -10.60 23.60
CA HIS A 63 -2.36 -11.66 24.26
C HIS A 63 -1.67 -12.17 25.53
N GLN A 64 -0.36 -12.39 25.49
CA GLN A 64 0.41 -12.77 26.67
C GLN A 64 0.39 -11.72 27.78
N LYS A 65 0.34 -10.43 27.42
CA LYS A 65 0.19 -9.33 28.38
C LYS A 65 -1.21 -9.28 29.00
N ILE A 66 -2.24 -9.60 28.22
CA ILE A 66 -3.63 -9.72 28.71
C ILE A 66 -3.74 -10.87 29.73
N LEU A 67 -3.15 -12.03 29.42
CA LEU A 67 -3.24 -13.22 30.28
C LEU A 67 -2.39 -13.13 31.55
N ASN A 68 -1.32 -12.33 31.55
CA ASN A 68 -0.44 -12.12 32.71
C ASN A 68 -0.37 -10.64 33.10
N PRO A 69 -1.44 -10.08 33.70
CA PRO A 69 -1.47 -8.70 34.17
C PRO A 69 -0.68 -8.57 35.48
N LEU A 70 0.65 -8.70 35.43
CA LEU A 70 1.51 -8.38 36.57
C LEU A 70 1.49 -6.86 36.76
N GLN A 71 0.67 -6.38 37.71
CA GLN A 71 0.60 -5.01 38.27
C GLN A 71 0.36 -3.83 37.31
N GLU A 72 0.19 -4.05 36.01
CA GLU A 72 0.04 -3.00 34.99
C GLU A 72 -1.34 -2.99 34.30
N GLU A 73 -2.44 -3.08 35.05
CA GLU A 73 -3.81 -3.01 34.48
C GLU A 73 -4.04 -1.70 33.69
N THR A 74 -3.42 -0.58 34.10
CA THR A 74 -3.53 0.73 33.44
C THR A 74 -2.76 0.87 32.12
N ARG A 75 -2.04 -0.16 31.65
CA ARG A 75 -1.16 -0.05 30.47
C ARG A 75 -1.61 -0.91 29.28
N LEU A 76 -2.66 -1.73 29.43
CA LEU A 76 -3.15 -2.58 28.34
C LEU A 76 -3.61 -1.74 27.14
N ASP A 77 -4.29 -0.63 27.43
CA ASP A 77 -4.80 0.36 26.49
C ASP A 77 -3.67 0.87 25.58
N ASP A 78 -2.50 1.15 26.15
CA ASP A 78 -1.33 1.62 25.42
C ASP A 78 -0.72 0.54 24.52
N TYR A 79 -0.80 -0.73 24.93
CA TYR A 79 -0.37 -1.84 24.07
C TYR A 79 -1.34 -2.03 22.89
N VAL A 80 -2.64 -1.89 23.11
CA VAL A 80 -3.65 -1.93 22.04
C VAL A 80 -3.49 -0.75 21.09
N LYS A 81 -3.37 0.49 21.61
CA LYS A 81 -3.13 1.70 20.79
C LYS A 81 -1.91 1.56 19.91
N ARG A 82 -0.77 1.10 20.46
CA ARG A 82 0.45 0.85 19.68
C ARG A 82 0.27 -0.22 18.60
N LEU A 83 -0.55 -1.24 18.83
CA LEU A 83 -0.86 -2.24 17.82
C LEU A 83 -1.69 -1.62 16.68
N VAL A 84 -2.70 -0.82 17.02
CA VAL A 84 -3.56 -0.11 16.05
C VAL A 84 -2.76 0.89 15.22
N GLU A 85 -1.90 1.70 15.84
CA GLU A 85 -0.99 2.61 15.16
C GLU A 85 -0.08 1.86 14.20
N TRP A 86 0.54 0.76 14.65
CA TRP A 86 1.38 -0.06 13.77
C TRP A 86 0.59 -0.66 12.59
N LEU A 87 -0.65 -1.10 12.84
CA LEU A 87 -1.53 -1.62 11.80
C LEU A 87 -1.82 -0.56 10.73
N ARG A 88 -2.06 0.69 11.14
CA ARG A 88 -2.36 1.81 10.24
C ARG A 88 -1.14 2.33 9.50
N ASP A 89 0.00 2.42 10.17
CA ASP A 89 1.15 3.15 9.63
C ASP A 89 2.16 2.24 8.93
N ARG A 90 2.20 0.94 9.28
CA ARG A 90 3.23 -0.01 8.82
C ARG A 90 2.67 -1.29 8.19
N PHE A 91 1.51 -1.77 8.62
CA PHE A 91 0.91 -3.00 8.08
C PHE A 91 0.11 -2.71 6.81
N LYS A 92 -0.97 -1.93 6.92
CA LYS A 92 -1.59 -1.24 5.79
C LYS A 92 -0.71 -0.02 5.52
N GLN A 93 -0.21 0.17 4.30
CA GLN A 93 0.33 1.48 3.96
C GLN A 93 -0.88 2.42 3.90
N ALA A 94 -1.04 3.29 4.90
CA ALA A 94 -2.03 4.36 4.80
C ALA A 94 -1.67 5.23 3.59
N ARG A 95 -2.64 5.44 2.68
CA ARG A 95 -2.48 6.48 1.67
C ARG A 95 -2.41 7.80 2.38
N SER A 96 -1.24 8.41 2.35
CA SER A 96 -1.05 9.72 2.93
C SER A 96 -1.45 10.79 1.92
N GLN A 97 -1.79 12.01 2.38
CA GLN A 97 -2.20 13.11 1.47
C GLN A 97 -1.15 13.45 0.40
N TRP A 98 0.12 13.17 0.66
CA TRP A 98 1.22 13.32 -0.31
C TRP A 98 1.18 12.29 -1.44
N GLN A 99 0.31 11.28 -1.34
CA GLN A 99 0.06 10.31 -2.40
C GLN A 99 -1.15 10.69 -3.27
N GLU A 100 -1.86 11.78 -2.97
CA GLU A 100 -2.93 12.27 -3.84
C GLU A 100 -2.33 12.96 -5.07
N PRO A 101 -2.83 12.65 -6.29
CA PRO A 101 -2.33 13.29 -7.49
C PRO A 101 -2.68 14.78 -7.50
N GLN A 102 -1.72 15.62 -7.87
CA GLN A 102 -1.88 17.08 -7.97
C GLN A 102 -1.51 17.54 -9.37
N VAL A 103 -2.39 18.34 -9.98
CA VAL A 103 -2.11 19.07 -11.22
C VAL A 103 -1.95 20.54 -10.86
N ARG A 104 -0.82 21.14 -11.27
CA ARG A 104 -0.54 22.57 -11.08
C ARG A 104 -0.27 23.21 -12.42
N MET A 105 -0.82 24.40 -12.66
CA MET A 105 -0.47 25.22 -13.81
C MET A 105 0.82 25.98 -13.48
N GLU A 106 1.88 25.75 -14.25
CA GLU A 106 3.16 26.44 -14.08
C GLU A 106 3.17 27.79 -14.78
N GLY A 107 2.47 27.90 -15.92
CA GLY A 107 2.36 29.15 -16.63
C GLY A 107 1.93 28.98 -18.07
N VAL A 108 2.12 30.08 -18.82
CA VAL A 108 1.82 30.15 -20.25
C VAL A 108 3.09 30.54 -20.98
N VAL A 109 3.55 29.66 -21.86
CA VAL A 109 4.77 29.86 -22.65
C VAL A 109 4.38 30.26 -24.06
N HIS A 110 5.07 31.26 -24.62
CA HIS A 110 4.87 31.70 -25.99
C HIS A 110 6.10 31.29 -26.81
N TYR A 111 5.89 30.51 -27.86
CA TYR A 111 6.96 30.09 -28.76
C TYR A 111 6.45 30.01 -30.19
N GLU A 112 7.17 30.63 -31.12
CA GLU A 112 6.85 30.69 -32.56
C GLU A 112 5.39 31.09 -32.88
N GLY A 113 4.83 32.03 -32.11
CA GLY A 113 3.46 32.52 -32.31
C GLY A 113 2.36 31.61 -31.73
N TYR A 114 2.73 30.49 -31.11
CA TYR A 114 1.81 29.62 -30.38
C TYR A 114 1.87 29.89 -28.88
N THR A 115 0.70 29.79 -28.25
CA THR A 115 0.54 29.88 -26.79
C THR A 115 0.39 28.47 -26.22
N TYR A 116 1.33 28.06 -25.38
CA TYR A 116 1.34 26.76 -24.70
C TYR A 116 0.98 26.93 -23.24
N ILE A 117 0.08 26.09 -22.74
CA ILE A 117 -0.20 25.98 -21.31
C ILE A 117 0.74 24.93 -20.73
N GLN A 118 1.56 25.32 -19.77
CA GLN A 118 2.44 24.41 -19.05
C GLN A 118 1.79 23.99 -17.74
N PHE A 119 1.72 22.68 -17.51
CA PHE A 119 1.25 22.09 -16.26
C PHE A 119 2.26 21.08 -15.73
N VAL A 120 2.31 20.94 -14.41
CA VAL A 120 3.06 19.92 -13.70
C VAL A 120 2.08 18.98 -13.03
N LEU A 121 2.22 17.69 -13.32
CA LEU A 121 1.45 16.62 -12.73
C LEU A 121 2.34 15.86 -11.75
N ASN A 122 1.96 15.89 -10.47
CA ASN A 122 2.59 15.10 -9.41
C ASN A 122 1.65 13.96 -9.04
N TYR A 123 2.16 12.74 -8.91
CA TYR A 123 1.38 11.59 -8.50
C TYR A 123 2.28 10.55 -7.85
N TYR A 124 1.67 9.65 -7.09
CA TYR A 124 2.37 8.56 -6.43
C TYR A 124 2.24 7.26 -7.24
N VAL A 125 3.36 6.58 -7.43
CA VAL A 125 3.41 5.21 -7.95
C VAL A 125 3.75 4.28 -6.78
N ASP A 126 2.91 3.28 -6.57
CA ASP A 126 3.13 2.29 -5.52
C ASP A 126 4.24 1.31 -5.89
N ASP A 127 4.93 0.81 -4.86
CA ASP A 127 6.07 -0.12 -4.91
C ASP A 127 6.89 -0.08 -6.21
N ILE A 128 7.71 0.97 -6.35
CA ILE A 128 8.56 1.23 -7.53
C ILE A 128 9.58 0.13 -7.83
N ARG A 129 9.73 -0.86 -6.96
CA ARG A 129 10.69 -1.98 -7.13
C ARG A 129 10.13 -3.07 -8.04
N LEU A 130 8.81 -3.10 -8.22
CA LEU A 130 8.15 -4.04 -9.13
C LEU A 130 8.53 -3.73 -10.59
N GLU A 131 8.31 -4.69 -11.47
CA GLU A 131 8.63 -4.62 -12.90
C GLU A 131 10.12 -4.36 -13.13
N ASP A 132 11.01 -4.99 -12.33
CA ASP A 132 12.47 -4.74 -12.33
C ASP A 132 12.83 -3.25 -12.14
N GLY A 133 12.00 -2.51 -11.41
CA GLY A 133 12.17 -1.07 -11.22
C GLY A 133 11.57 -0.20 -12.34
N ALA A 134 11.00 -0.79 -13.37
CA ALA A 134 10.45 -0.08 -14.54
C ALA A 134 9.02 0.45 -14.32
N ARG A 135 8.34 0.04 -13.25
CA ARG A 135 6.93 0.40 -12.99
C ARG A 135 6.68 1.90 -13.01
N GLY A 136 7.58 2.68 -12.43
CA GLY A 136 7.48 4.15 -12.46
C GLY A 136 7.49 4.72 -13.89
N ILE A 137 8.33 4.18 -14.76
CA ILE A 137 8.47 4.61 -16.16
C ILE A 137 7.23 4.22 -16.97
N ARG A 138 6.76 2.98 -16.81
CA ARG A 138 5.55 2.49 -17.49
C ARG A 138 4.33 3.32 -17.09
N VAL A 139 4.08 3.48 -15.79
CA VAL A 139 2.94 4.26 -15.28
C VAL A 139 3.01 5.71 -15.76
N ASN A 140 4.20 6.33 -15.81
CA ASN A 140 4.35 7.67 -16.39
C ASN A 140 3.96 7.71 -17.87
N SER A 141 4.42 6.73 -18.65
CA SER A 141 4.13 6.64 -20.09
C SER A 141 2.64 6.41 -20.36
N ASP A 142 1.99 5.56 -19.57
CA ASP A 142 0.56 5.28 -19.68
C ASP A 142 -0.29 6.50 -19.33
N ILE A 143 0.05 7.20 -18.23
CA ILE A 143 -0.61 8.46 -17.84
C ILE A 143 -0.43 9.52 -18.94
N HIS A 144 0.77 9.68 -19.47
CA HIS A 144 1.03 10.64 -20.54
C HIS A 144 0.22 10.33 -21.79
N ARG A 145 0.20 9.05 -22.22
CA ARG A 145 -0.60 8.59 -23.36
C ARG A 145 -2.08 8.90 -23.16
N GLU A 146 -2.60 8.65 -21.96
CA GLU A 146 -4.01 8.86 -21.63
C GLU A 146 -4.40 10.34 -21.60
N ILE A 147 -3.54 11.21 -21.05
CA ILE A 147 -3.72 12.66 -21.10
C ILE A 147 -3.81 13.14 -22.54
N MET A 148 -2.86 12.71 -23.39
CA MET A 148 -2.84 13.11 -24.80
C MET A 148 -4.06 12.58 -25.56
N ARG A 149 -4.51 11.37 -25.25
CA ARG A 149 -5.74 10.78 -25.81
C ARG A 149 -6.95 11.65 -25.48
N HIS A 150 -7.16 11.98 -24.21
CA HIS A 150 -8.27 12.81 -23.77
C HIS A 150 -8.22 14.23 -24.34
N LEU A 151 -7.05 14.87 -24.35
CA LEU A 151 -6.91 16.20 -24.94
C LEU A 151 -7.24 16.21 -26.44
N LYS A 152 -6.85 15.15 -27.16
CA LYS A 152 -7.18 15.01 -28.58
C LYS A 152 -8.68 14.80 -28.80
N GLU A 153 -9.32 13.93 -28.01
CA GLU A 153 -10.77 13.67 -28.08
C GLU A 153 -11.59 14.91 -27.74
N ASP A 154 -11.20 15.68 -26.73
CA ASP A 154 -11.87 16.92 -26.34
C ASP A 154 -11.72 18.02 -27.41
N CYS A 155 -10.53 18.14 -28.01
CA CYS A 155 -10.31 19.06 -29.14
C CYS A 155 -11.10 18.66 -30.39
N GLN A 156 -11.26 17.36 -30.65
CA GLN A 156 -12.01 16.85 -31.80
C GLN A 156 -13.53 16.93 -31.59
N SER A 157 -14.01 16.67 -30.38
CA SER A 157 -15.45 16.74 -30.04
C SER A 157 -15.97 18.18 -29.92
N ARG A 158 -15.09 19.15 -29.65
CA ARG A 158 -15.40 20.59 -29.66
C ARG A 158 -15.14 21.27 -31.02
N GLY A 159 -14.81 20.49 -32.05
CA GLY A 159 -14.70 20.94 -33.42
C GLY A 159 -16.07 21.33 -33.99
N VAL A 160 -16.33 22.63 -34.03
CA VAL A 160 -17.06 23.31 -35.12
C VAL A 160 -16.25 23.19 -36.40
#